data_AF-A0A7R9SVE7-F1
#
_entry.id   AF-A0A7R9SVE7-F1
#
_cell.length_a   1.000
_cell.length_b   1.000
_cell.length_c   1.000
_cell.angle_alpha   90.00
_cell.angle_beta   90.00
_cell.angle_gamma   90.00
#
_symmetry.space_group_name_H-M   'P 1'
#
loop_
_entity.id
_entity.type
_entity.pdbx_description
1 polymer ?
#
loop_
_entity_poly.entity_id
_entity_poly.type
_entity_poly.pdbx_seq_one_letter_code
_entity_poly.pdbx_strand_id
1 'polypeptide(L)'
;MLISACSSHTSMTTTHPKINLGKLRDTTRVRFSTKRLNSSKRSYIHLSVYSEGKEFRRKGRPAWKRSPDDTPLRDGNRDRLTGMLTKRAVSTLMYYTMETNQNLHHWIKKYYKENPIPEEGNWEDVSGETFLRNLLTRSIEATKHPFGIDPMYVPKSNVEIGVDPRSVASRIMDIRQVLAKEWIEDLASLSEENGILLKESFMASLEKTFDSDGESSIDEDDEISGVLKEEWEARIEKLNVAGVNIKEQVEEQVKEIVRDEVDVEFKKIIEKNKEVDTEL
;
A
#
# COMPACT_ATOMS: atom_id res chain seq x y z
N MET A 1 37.04 -40.05 41.11
CA MET A 1 36.22 -41.09 40.43
C MET A 1 35.08 -40.38 39.71
N LEU A 2 34.62 -40.93 38.57
CA LEU A 2 33.69 -40.38 37.56
C LEU A 2 34.43 -39.62 36.43
N ILE A 3 35.03 -40.35 35.48
CA ILE A 3 34.50 -41.04 34.28
C ILE A 3 34.55 -40.11 33.05
N SER A 4 35.62 -40.33 32.29
CA SER A 4 35.83 -39.96 30.90
C SER A 4 34.97 -40.85 30.01
N ALA A 5 34.29 -40.28 29.01
CA ALA A 5 33.65 -41.03 27.94
C ALA A 5 33.97 -40.35 26.60
N CYS A 6 34.94 -40.95 25.90
CA CYS A 6 35.08 -40.87 24.45
C CYS A 6 33.77 -41.28 23.78
N SER A 7 33.35 -40.54 22.75
CA SER A 7 32.42 -41.08 21.77
C SER A 7 32.89 -40.74 20.36
N SER A 8 32.87 -41.79 19.55
CA SER A 8 33.58 -42.04 18.32
C SER A 8 32.90 -41.46 17.09
N HIS A 9 33.72 -40.87 16.22
CA HIS A 9 33.37 -40.50 14.85
C HIS A 9 32.95 -41.73 14.02
N THR A 10 31.78 -41.66 13.40
CA THR A 10 31.36 -42.59 12.34
C THR A 10 31.22 -41.80 11.04
N SER A 11 32.15 -42.01 10.11
CA SER A 11 32.14 -41.46 8.76
C SER A 11 31.33 -42.39 7.84
N MET A 12 30.21 -41.90 7.32
CA MET A 12 29.46 -42.57 6.25
C MET A 12 29.90 -42.04 4.89
N THR A 13 30.49 -42.92 4.09
CA THR A 13 30.84 -42.71 2.69
C THR A 13 29.64 -43.06 1.81
N THR A 14 28.92 -42.05 1.32
CA THR A 14 27.82 -42.25 0.37
C THR A 14 28.38 -42.21 -1.05
N THR A 15 28.34 -43.36 -1.71
CA THR A 15 28.68 -43.57 -3.12
C THR A 15 27.50 -43.14 -4.00
N HIS A 16 27.72 -42.19 -4.91
CA HIS A 16 26.70 -41.76 -5.87
C HIS A 16 26.73 -42.60 -7.16
N PRO A 17 25.56 -43.00 -7.71
CA PRO A 17 25.48 -43.71 -8.98
C PRO A 17 25.71 -42.77 -10.18
N LYS A 18 26.45 -43.26 -11.18
CA LYS A 18 26.67 -42.61 -12.49
C LYS A 18 25.39 -42.66 -13.31
N ILE A 19 24.81 -41.49 -13.61
CA ILE A 19 23.68 -41.35 -14.54
C ILE A 19 24.24 -41.14 -15.95
N ASN A 20 23.87 -42.03 -16.87
CA ASN A 20 24.13 -41.94 -18.30
C ASN A 20 23.29 -40.81 -18.90
N LEU A 21 23.94 -39.78 -19.44
CA LEU A 21 23.29 -38.76 -20.25
C LEU A 21 23.25 -39.20 -21.72
N GLY A 22 22.10 -39.74 -22.11
CA GLY A 22 21.72 -39.93 -23.50
C GLY A 22 21.64 -38.59 -24.22
N LYS A 23 22.26 -38.54 -25.40
CA LYS A 23 22.29 -37.38 -26.31
C LYS A 23 20.86 -37.06 -26.79
N LEU A 24 20.24 -36.01 -26.24
CA LEU A 24 19.10 -35.37 -26.87
C LEU A 24 19.61 -34.23 -27.75
N ARG A 25 19.39 -34.37 -29.06
CA ARG A 25 19.62 -33.33 -30.06
C ARG A 25 18.37 -32.47 -30.10
N ASP A 26 18.44 -31.24 -29.61
CA ASP A 26 17.45 -30.22 -29.92
C ASP A 26 18.12 -29.04 -30.61
N THR A 27 17.75 -28.88 -31.87
CA THR A 27 18.12 -27.79 -32.77
C THR A 27 17.35 -26.53 -32.38
N THR A 28 17.93 -25.67 -31.54
CA THR A 28 17.46 -24.29 -31.36
C THR A 28 18.30 -23.35 -32.23
N ARG A 29 17.63 -22.80 -33.24
CA ARG A 29 18.19 -21.82 -34.19
C ARG A 29 18.27 -20.45 -33.52
N VAL A 30 19.44 -20.11 -32.98
CA VAL A 30 19.73 -18.77 -32.45
C VAL A 30 19.93 -17.79 -33.61
N ARG A 31 19.02 -16.83 -33.79
CA ARG A 31 19.25 -15.66 -34.67
C ARG A 31 20.09 -14.64 -33.91
N PHE A 32 21.39 -14.56 -34.25
CA PHE A 32 22.25 -13.47 -33.80
C PHE A 32 21.97 -12.22 -34.64
N SER A 33 21.36 -11.20 -34.03
CA SER A 33 21.36 -9.83 -34.55
C SER A 33 22.52 -9.08 -33.89
N THR A 34 23.64 -8.94 -34.60
CA THR A 34 24.78 -8.15 -34.15
C THR A 34 24.49 -6.66 -34.34
N LYS A 35 24.05 -5.99 -33.27
CA LYS A 35 24.25 -4.54 -33.14
C LYS A 35 25.44 -4.31 -32.21
N ARG A 36 26.57 -3.93 -32.82
CA ARG A 36 27.72 -3.34 -32.13
C ARG A 36 27.25 -2.06 -31.45
N LEU A 37 27.34 -2.01 -30.13
CA LEU A 37 27.39 -0.76 -29.36
C LEU A 37 28.36 -0.94 -28.18
N ASN A 38 28.94 0.19 -27.81
CA ASN A 38 30.25 0.34 -27.22
C ASN A 38 30.38 -0.09 -25.75
N SER A 39 31.64 -0.32 -25.42
CA SER A 39 32.25 -0.69 -24.15
C SER A 39 31.79 0.09 -22.91
N SER A 40 31.81 -0.65 -21.79
CA SER A 40 32.02 -0.18 -20.41
C SER A 40 30.78 0.23 -19.61
N LYS A 41 29.85 -0.71 -19.41
CA LYS A 41 29.10 -0.83 -18.15
C LYS A 41 28.98 -2.32 -17.82
N ARG A 42 29.61 -2.73 -16.73
CA ARG A 42 29.53 -4.09 -16.17
C ARG A 42 28.14 -4.25 -15.55
N SER A 43 27.14 -4.49 -16.40
CA SER A 43 25.81 -4.89 -15.95
C SER A 43 25.90 -6.30 -15.39
N TYR A 44 25.56 -6.44 -14.12
CA TYR A 44 25.20 -7.75 -13.59
C TYR A 44 23.93 -8.16 -14.32
N ILE A 45 24.08 -9.03 -15.31
CA ILE A 45 22.97 -9.77 -15.90
C ILE A 45 22.44 -10.65 -14.78
N HIS A 46 21.47 -10.13 -14.04
CA HIS A 46 20.66 -10.94 -13.14
C HIS A 46 19.93 -11.94 -14.02
N LEU A 47 20.49 -13.16 -14.08
CA LEU A 47 19.93 -14.30 -14.77
C LEU A 47 18.62 -14.65 -14.05
N SER A 48 17.55 -13.94 -14.37
CA SER A 48 16.20 -14.36 -14.04
C SER A 48 15.97 -15.64 -14.83
N VAL A 49 16.12 -16.76 -14.14
CA VAL A 49 15.67 -18.06 -14.59
C VAL A 49 14.15 -17.94 -14.70
N TYR A 50 13.67 -17.47 -15.86
CA TYR A 50 12.29 -17.58 -16.26
C TYR A 50 12.01 -19.07 -16.41
N SER A 51 11.55 -19.68 -15.32
CA SER A 51 10.94 -21.00 -15.30
C SER A 51 9.71 -20.96 -16.19
N GLU A 52 9.87 -21.22 -17.48
CA GLU A 52 8.78 -21.46 -18.42
C GLU A 52 7.87 -22.57 -17.86
N GLY A 53 6.59 -22.26 -17.64
CA GLY A 53 5.55 -23.29 -17.53
C GLY A 53 4.93 -23.55 -16.16
N LYS A 54 5.29 -22.81 -15.10
CA LYS A 54 4.42 -22.72 -13.92
C LYS A 54 3.77 -21.35 -13.94
N GLU A 55 2.54 -21.28 -14.44
CA GLU A 55 1.64 -20.17 -14.10
C GLU A 55 1.72 -20.03 -12.58
N PHE A 56 2.40 -18.99 -12.10
CA PHE A 56 2.42 -18.63 -10.69
C PHE A 56 0.99 -18.26 -10.35
N ARG A 57 0.21 -19.29 -10.00
CA ARG A 57 -1.18 -19.13 -9.63
C ARG A 57 -1.20 -18.15 -8.50
N ARG A 58 -2.07 -17.17 -8.68
CA ARG A 58 -2.32 -16.11 -7.73
C ARG A 58 -2.28 -16.67 -6.32
N LYS A 59 -1.28 -16.29 -5.53
CA LYS A 59 -1.32 -16.45 -4.07
C LYS A 59 -2.28 -15.41 -3.48
N GLY A 60 -3.41 -15.23 -4.15
CA GLY A 60 -4.55 -14.50 -3.64
C GLY A 60 -5.06 -15.20 -2.39
N ARG A 61 -6.05 -14.59 -1.74
CA ARG A 61 -6.65 -15.23 -0.56
C ARG A 61 -7.01 -16.69 -0.88
N PRO A 62 -6.77 -17.61 0.06
CA PRO A 62 -7.18 -18.98 -0.14
C PRO A 62 -8.68 -19.02 -0.47
N ALA A 63 -9.10 -19.95 -1.32
CA ALA A 63 -10.43 -19.93 -1.93
C ALA A 63 -11.58 -19.78 -0.91
N TRP A 64 -11.42 -20.35 0.29
CA TRP A 64 -12.40 -20.28 1.38
C TRP A 64 -12.50 -18.90 2.09
N LYS A 65 -11.57 -17.97 1.83
CA LYS A 65 -11.58 -16.58 2.35
C LYS A 65 -12.02 -15.56 1.30
N ARG A 66 -12.38 -16.01 0.10
CA ARG A 66 -12.84 -15.11 -0.97
C ARG A 66 -14.31 -14.81 -0.82
N SER A 67 -14.67 -13.54 -0.86
CA SER A 67 -16.07 -13.13 -1.02
C SER A 67 -16.51 -13.44 -2.46
N PRO A 68 -17.81 -13.69 -2.74
CA PRO A 68 -18.31 -13.72 -4.12
C PRO A 68 -17.93 -12.48 -4.94
N ASP A 69 -17.73 -11.33 -4.28
CA ASP A 69 -17.34 -10.06 -4.90
C ASP A 69 -15.82 -9.86 -5.02
N ASP A 70 -14.98 -10.85 -4.66
CA ASP A 70 -13.53 -10.75 -4.81
C ASP A 70 -13.12 -10.85 -6.29
N THR A 71 -12.84 -9.70 -6.89
CA THR A 71 -12.26 -9.64 -8.22
C THR A 71 -10.74 -9.89 -8.17
N PRO A 72 -10.13 -10.52 -9.19
CA PRO A 72 -8.68 -10.69 -9.27
C PRO A 72 -7.90 -9.35 -9.24
N LEU A 73 -8.55 -8.24 -9.59
CA LEU A 73 -8.02 -6.88 -9.49
C LEU A 73 -7.86 -6.42 -8.04
N ARG A 74 -8.74 -6.87 -7.13
CA ARG A 74 -8.71 -6.52 -5.70
C ARG A 74 -7.46 -7.06 -5.02
N ASP A 75 -7.09 -8.31 -5.31
CA ASP A 75 -5.85 -8.91 -4.78
C ASP A 75 -4.60 -8.16 -5.28
N GLY A 76 -4.55 -7.80 -6.57
CA GLY A 76 -3.41 -7.04 -7.12
C GLY A 76 -3.27 -5.64 -6.51
N ASN A 77 -4.38 -4.94 -6.28
CA ASN A 77 -4.36 -3.64 -5.62
C ASN A 77 -3.95 -3.74 -4.14
N ARG A 78 -4.38 -4.80 -3.45
CA ARG A 78 -3.95 -5.09 -2.08
C ARG A 78 -2.44 -5.31 -1.98
N ASP A 79 -1.85 -6.06 -2.91
CA ASP A 79 -0.41 -6.31 -2.90
C ASP A 79 0.36 -5.02 -3.19
N ARG A 80 -0.08 -4.20 -4.15
CA ARG A 80 0.50 -2.85 -4.39
C ARG A 80 0.43 -1.95 -3.16
N LEU A 81 -0.70 -1.94 -2.46
CA LEU A 81 -0.85 -1.17 -1.23
C LEU A 81 0.13 -1.65 -0.15
N THR A 82 0.28 -2.97 -0.02
CA THR A 82 1.23 -3.59 0.92
C THR A 82 2.69 -3.24 0.56
N GLY A 83 3.00 -3.23 -0.74
CA GLY A 83 4.30 -2.79 -1.28
C GLY A 83 4.60 -1.34 -0.96
N MET A 84 3.64 -0.46 -1.20
CA MET A 84 3.74 0.96 -0.89
C MET A 84 3.94 1.19 0.61
N LEU A 85 3.20 0.51 1.48
CA LEU A 85 3.41 0.56 2.94
C LEU A 85 4.81 0.09 3.34
N THR A 86 5.30 -1.00 2.74
CA THR A 86 6.64 -1.53 3.00
C THR A 86 7.72 -0.52 2.55
N LYS A 87 7.56 0.10 1.38
CA LYS A 87 8.44 1.17 0.87
C LYS A 87 8.47 2.38 1.80
N ARG A 88 7.30 2.82 2.29
CA ARG A 88 7.19 3.91 3.26
C ARG A 88 7.86 3.55 4.59
N ALA A 89 7.62 2.35 5.12
CA ALA A 89 8.25 1.87 6.35
C ALA A 89 9.78 1.83 6.28
N VAL A 90 10.35 1.37 5.15
CA VAL A 90 11.81 1.41 4.91
C VAL A 90 12.33 2.85 4.91
N SER A 91 11.60 3.77 4.28
CA SER A 91 11.97 5.19 4.26
C SER A 91 11.95 5.80 5.66
N THR A 92 10.90 5.55 6.43
CA THR A 92 10.80 5.98 7.84
C THR A 92 11.95 5.43 8.69
N LEU A 93 12.28 4.14 8.55
CA LEU A 93 13.42 3.55 9.27
C LEU A 93 14.76 4.18 8.85
N MET A 94 14.94 4.51 7.56
CA MET A 94 16.11 5.24 7.09
C MET A 94 16.22 6.62 7.76
N TYR A 95 15.12 7.34 7.92
CA TYR A 95 15.13 8.63 8.63
C TYR A 95 15.52 8.48 10.11
N TYR A 96 14.93 7.52 10.84
CA TYR A 96 15.31 7.29 12.25
C TYR A 96 16.77 6.87 12.45
N THR A 97 17.29 6.05 11.53
CA THR A 97 18.67 5.58 11.60
C THR A 97 19.68 6.65 11.16
N MET A 98 19.26 7.67 10.40
CA MET A 98 20.14 8.77 9.99
C MET A 98 20.73 9.50 11.21
N GLU A 99 19.92 9.67 12.26
CA GLU A 99 20.32 10.37 13.49
C GLU A 99 20.94 9.42 14.53
N THR A 100 20.41 8.20 14.64
CA THR A 100 20.81 7.26 15.71
C THR A 100 21.98 6.34 15.34
N ASN A 101 22.07 5.90 14.09
CA ASN A 101 23.09 4.96 13.63
C ASN A 101 23.36 5.12 12.11
N GLN A 102 24.28 6.01 11.77
CA GLN A 102 24.62 6.34 10.39
C GLN A 102 25.14 5.14 9.58
N ASN A 103 25.84 4.20 10.22
CA ASN A 103 26.33 2.98 9.56
C ASN A 103 25.15 2.11 9.10
N LEU A 104 24.17 1.93 9.99
CA LEU A 104 22.95 1.20 9.67
C LEU A 104 22.15 1.93 8.58
N HIS A 105 21.98 3.25 8.68
CA HIS A 105 21.33 4.06 7.64
C HIS A 105 21.97 3.82 6.27
N HIS A 106 23.31 3.92 6.19
CA HIS A 106 24.02 3.70 4.95
C HIS A 106 23.84 2.29 4.41
N TRP A 107 23.93 1.29 5.28
CA TRP A 107 23.71 -0.11 4.90
C TRP A 107 22.30 -0.33 4.35
N ILE A 108 21.25 0.17 5.03
CA ILE A 108 19.86 0.06 4.56
C ILE A 108 19.70 0.76 3.21
N LYS A 109 20.25 1.98 3.07
CA LYS A 109 20.19 2.75 1.82
C LYS A 109 20.88 2.03 0.66
N LYS A 110 22.04 1.40 0.91
CA LYS A 110 22.74 0.57 -0.07
C LYS A 110 21.92 -0.67 -0.43
N TYR A 111 21.42 -1.40 0.57
CA TYR A 111 20.60 -2.58 0.38
C TYR A 111 19.34 -2.28 -0.44
N TYR A 112 18.65 -1.19 -0.13
CA TYR A 112 17.44 -0.74 -0.84
C TYR A 112 17.72 -0.34 -2.30
N LYS A 113 18.89 0.25 -2.59
CA LYS A 113 19.32 0.51 -3.97
C LYS A 113 19.62 -0.76 -4.76
N GLU A 114 20.19 -1.77 -4.10
CA GLU A 114 20.50 -3.06 -4.73
C GLU A 114 19.25 -3.93 -4.92
N ASN A 115 18.27 -3.79 -4.03
CA ASN A 115 17.05 -4.58 -4.00
C ASN A 115 15.83 -3.65 -3.87
N PRO A 116 15.51 -2.85 -4.90
CA PRO A 116 14.36 -1.95 -4.84
C PRO A 116 13.06 -2.77 -4.82
N ILE A 117 12.04 -2.23 -4.14
CA ILE A 117 10.68 -2.77 -4.24
C ILE A 117 10.08 -2.25 -5.55
N PRO A 118 9.78 -3.12 -6.54
CA PRO A 118 9.25 -2.68 -7.81
C PRO A 118 7.81 -2.18 -7.69
N GLU A 119 7.47 -1.14 -8.45
CA GLU A 119 6.10 -0.59 -8.48
C GLU A 119 5.17 -1.41 -9.39
N GLU A 120 5.77 -2.07 -10.39
CA GLU A 120 5.09 -2.92 -11.36
C GLU A 120 5.80 -4.28 -11.46
N GLY A 121 5.04 -5.34 -11.73
CA GLY A 121 5.60 -6.68 -11.94
C GLY A 121 4.79 -7.79 -11.31
N ASN A 122 5.48 -8.89 -11.00
CA ASN A 122 4.89 -10.02 -10.30
C ASN A 122 4.49 -9.62 -8.87
N TRP A 123 3.37 -10.14 -8.37
CA TRP A 123 2.74 -9.57 -7.18
C TRP A 123 3.51 -9.89 -5.90
N GLU A 124 4.22 -11.03 -5.87
CA GLU A 124 5.14 -11.36 -4.78
C GLU A 124 6.23 -10.29 -4.62
N ASP A 125 6.71 -9.74 -5.74
CA ASP A 125 7.74 -8.71 -5.73
C ASP A 125 7.15 -7.32 -5.41
N VAL A 126 6.01 -6.99 -6.00
CA VAL A 126 5.33 -5.70 -5.78
C VAL A 126 4.86 -5.53 -4.33
N SER A 127 4.46 -6.61 -3.66
CA SER A 127 4.05 -6.57 -2.24
C SER A 127 5.15 -6.16 -1.25
N GLY A 128 6.42 -6.21 -1.66
CA GLY A 128 7.56 -6.06 -0.77
C GLY A 128 7.83 -7.29 0.10
N GLU A 129 7.08 -8.39 -0.05
CA GLU A 129 7.38 -9.64 0.66
C GLU A 129 8.72 -10.24 0.24
N THR A 130 9.03 -10.27 -1.06
CA THR A 130 10.34 -10.74 -1.55
C THR A 130 11.48 -9.95 -0.90
N PHE A 131 11.32 -8.63 -0.79
CA PHE A 131 12.29 -7.74 -0.14
C PHE A 131 12.53 -8.13 1.34
N LEU A 132 11.46 -8.36 2.10
CA LEU A 132 11.54 -8.76 3.51
C LEU A 132 12.09 -10.19 3.69
N ARG A 133 11.69 -11.13 2.82
CA ARG A 133 12.24 -12.50 2.82
C ARG A 133 13.74 -12.49 2.54
N ASN A 134 14.20 -11.67 1.60
CA ASN A 134 15.62 -11.50 1.31
C ASN A 134 16.38 -10.94 2.52
N LEU A 135 15.82 -9.98 3.26
CA LEU A 135 16.43 -9.50 4.51
C LEU A 135 16.48 -10.60 5.58
N LEU A 136 15.39 -11.35 5.78
CA LEU A 136 15.30 -12.40 6.81
C LEU A 136 16.26 -13.57 6.55
N THR A 137 16.53 -13.87 5.28
CA THR A 137 17.44 -14.96 4.88
C THR A 137 18.91 -14.58 4.93
N ARG A 138 19.24 -13.28 4.88
CA ARG A 138 20.64 -12.82 4.95
C ARG A 138 21.26 -13.09 6.32
N SER A 139 22.56 -13.38 6.29
CA SER A 139 23.39 -13.50 7.49
C SER A 139 23.80 -12.12 8.00
N ILE A 140 24.34 -12.07 9.22
CA ILE A 140 24.95 -10.86 9.77
C ILE A 140 26.06 -10.38 8.83
N GLU A 141 26.04 -9.09 8.48
CA GLU A 141 26.99 -8.47 7.56
C GLU A 141 27.87 -7.47 8.31
N ALA A 142 29.18 -7.57 8.12
CA ALA A 142 30.12 -6.57 8.60
C ALA A 142 30.10 -5.35 7.69
N THR A 143 29.82 -4.18 8.25
CA THR A 143 29.82 -2.93 7.50
C THR A 143 31.05 -2.09 7.87
N LYS A 144 31.81 -1.71 6.84
CA LYS A 144 32.93 -0.78 6.93
C LYS A 144 32.52 0.46 6.17
N HIS A 145 32.05 1.49 6.87
CA HIS A 145 31.80 2.76 6.22
C HIS A 145 32.08 3.93 7.16
N PRO A 146 33.26 4.56 7.05
CA PRO A 146 33.45 5.90 7.59
C PRO A 146 32.74 6.88 6.66
N PHE A 147 31.43 7.10 6.83
CA PHE A 147 30.72 8.10 6.04
C PHE A 147 31.00 9.51 6.59
N GLY A 148 31.50 10.41 5.73
CA GLY A 148 31.71 11.82 6.08
C GLY A 148 32.84 12.12 7.05
N ILE A 149 33.58 11.09 7.48
CA ILE A 149 34.75 11.23 8.35
C ILE A 149 35.97 11.24 7.43
N ASP A 150 36.77 12.31 7.53
CA ASP A 150 38.07 12.39 6.84
C ASP A 150 38.86 11.10 7.13
N PRO A 151 39.47 10.45 6.13
CA PRO A 151 40.39 9.31 6.31
C PRO A 151 41.38 9.49 7.47
N MET A 152 41.78 10.72 7.79
CA MET A 152 42.64 11.06 8.92
C MET A 152 42.02 10.76 10.30
N TYR A 153 40.70 10.92 10.44
CA TYR A 153 39.95 10.70 11.69
C TYR A 153 39.29 9.33 11.76
N VAL A 154 39.42 8.49 10.74
CA VAL A 154 38.96 7.10 10.80
C VAL A 154 39.80 6.38 11.86
N PRO A 155 39.20 5.87 12.94
CA PRO A 155 39.95 5.12 13.94
C PRO A 155 40.75 4.01 13.25
N LYS A 156 42.07 3.94 13.50
CA LYS A 156 42.94 2.90 12.91
C LYS A 156 42.45 1.48 13.23
N SER A 157 41.69 1.34 14.31
CA SER A 157 40.83 0.18 14.53
C SER A 157 39.67 0.23 13.53
N ASN A 158 39.83 -0.47 12.41
CA ASN A 158 38.74 -0.87 11.51
C ASN A 158 37.73 -1.74 12.30
N VAL A 159 36.99 -1.13 13.23
CA VAL A 159 35.96 -1.83 14.00
C VAL A 159 34.81 -2.08 13.03
N GLU A 160 34.74 -3.30 12.54
CA GLU A 160 33.63 -3.79 11.75
C GLU A 160 32.38 -3.78 12.62
N ILE A 161 31.43 -2.91 12.28
CA ILE A 161 30.12 -2.91 12.95
C ILE A 161 29.26 -3.91 12.20
N GLY A 162 28.90 -4.99 12.92
CA GLY A 162 27.97 -6.00 12.44
C GLY A 162 26.55 -5.42 12.38
N VAL A 163 25.93 -5.49 11.21
CA VAL A 163 24.51 -5.23 11.02
C VAL A 163 23.79 -6.56 10.94
N ASP A 164 22.72 -6.73 11.71
CA ASP A 164 21.82 -7.89 11.61
C ASP A 164 20.61 -7.55 10.72
N PRO A 165 20.55 -8.06 9.47
CA PRO A 165 19.43 -7.82 8.56
C PRO A 165 18.08 -8.31 9.08
N ARG A 166 18.06 -9.31 9.95
CA ARG A 166 16.82 -9.87 10.51
C ARG A 166 16.18 -8.90 11.49
N SER A 167 16.98 -8.29 12.35
CA SER A 167 16.52 -7.20 13.23
C SER A 167 15.96 -6.03 12.41
N VAL A 168 16.60 -5.67 11.29
CA VAL A 168 16.12 -4.62 10.38
C VAL A 168 14.76 -5.00 9.77
N ALA A 169 14.61 -6.23 9.28
CA ALA A 169 13.33 -6.71 8.75
C ALA A 169 12.21 -6.66 9.79
N SER A 170 12.48 -7.07 11.04
CA SER A 170 11.52 -6.98 12.14
C SER A 170 11.02 -5.56 12.33
N ARG A 171 11.94 -4.58 12.44
CA ARG A 171 11.57 -3.17 12.62
C ARG A 171 10.75 -2.62 11.44
N ILE A 172 11.07 -3.01 10.21
CA ILE A 172 10.28 -2.62 9.04
C ILE A 172 8.87 -3.19 9.14
N MET A 173 8.71 -4.45 9.56
CA MET A 173 7.40 -5.06 9.74
C MET A 173 6.58 -4.36 10.83
N ASP A 174 7.22 -3.97 11.94
CA ASP A 174 6.57 -3.23 13.03
C ASP A 174 6.11 -1.84 12.58
N ILE A 175 6.99 -1.06 11.94
CA ILE A 175 6.64 0.26 11.40
C ILE A 175 5.53 0.13 10.35
N ARG A 176 5.61 -0.87 9.48
CA ARG A 176 4.58 -1.14 8.46
C ARG A 176 3.22 -1.41 9.10
N GLN A 177 3.16 -2.09 10.24
CA GLN A 177 1.90 -2.34 10.94
C GLN A 177 1.30 -1.05 11.50
N VAL A 178 2.13 -0.17 12.07
CA VAL A 178 1.68 1.14 12.59
C VAL A 178 1.14 2.01 11.44
N LEU A 179 1.91 2.16 10.37
CA LEU A 179 1.49 2.92 9.18
C LEU A 179 0.19 2.39 8.56
N ALA A 180 -0.03 1.07 8.61
CA ALA A 180 -1.26 0.49 8.09
C ALA A 180 -2.50 0.87 8.94
N LYS A 181 -2.34 1.04 10.26
CA LYS A 181 -3.43 1.47 11.14
C LYS A 181 -3.77 2.94 10.90
N GLU A 182 -2.74 3.80 10.87
CA GLU A 182 -2.89 5.23 10.58
C GLU A 182 -3.61 5.44 9.24
N TRP A 183 -3.23 4.71 8.20
CA TRP A 183 -3.93 4.80 6.91
C TRP A 183 -5.38 4.34 6.93
N ILE A 184 -5.73 3.35 7.76
CA ILE A 184 -7.13 2.94 7.87
C ILE A 184 -7.94 4.06 8.56
N GLU A 185 -7.37 4.71 9.57
CA GLU A 185 -7.97 5.85 10.25
C GLU A 185 -8.13 7.05 9.30
N ASP A 186 -7.08 7.40 8.54
CA ASP A 186 -7.14 8.46 7.52
C ASP A 186 -8.17 8.17 6.43
N LEU A 187 -8.26 6.92 5.96
CA LEU A 187 -9.24 6.56 4.92
C LEU A 187 -10.68 6.58 5.45
N ALA A 188 -10.88 6.48 6.77
CA ALA A 188 -12.20 6.58 7.38
C ALA A 188 -12.74 8.02 7.41
N SER A 189 -11.87 9.05 7.45
CA SER A 189 -12.31 10.46 7.40
C SER A 189 -12.69 10.94 5.99
N LEU A 190 -12.29 10.21 4.93
CA LEU A 190 -12.52 10.64 3.55
C LEU A 190 -13.99 10.87 3.19
N SER A 191 -14.94 10.14 3.77
CA SER A 191 -16.36 10.38 3.49
C SER A 191 -16.83 11.74 4.01
N GLU A 192 -16.33 12.16 5.17
CA GLU A 192 -16.64 13.46 5.75
C GLU A 192 -15.99 14.58 4.93
N GLU A 193 -14.71 14.42 4.59
CA GLU A 193 -13.98 15.37 3.73
C GLU A 193 -14.67 15.56 2.38
N ASN A 194 -15.11 14.48 1.74
CA ASN A 194 -15.87 14.55 0.50
C ASN A 194 -17.20 15.31 0.67
N GLY A 195 -17.88 15.16 1.82
CA GLY A 195 -19.09 15.90 2.13
C GLY A 195 -18.85 17.40 2.26
N ILE A 196 -17.75 17.79 2.91
CA ILE A 196 -17.33 19.19 3.03
C ILE A 196 -17.04 19.77 1.64
N LEU A 197 -16.27 19.07 0.82
CA LEU A 197 -15.93 19.50 -0.54
C LEU A 197 -17.18 19.71 -1.42
N LEU A 198 -18.16 18.80 -1.33
CA LEU A 198 -19.42 18.93 -2.07
C LEU A 198 -20.21 20.16 -1.61
N LYS A 199 -20.27 20.41 -0.30
CA LYS A 199 -20.94 21.59 0.27
C LYS A 199 -20.27 22.88 -0.18
N GLU A 200 -18.94 22.96 -0.12
CA GLU A 200 -18.17 24.12 -0.58
C GLU A 200 -18.39 24.37 -2.07
N SER A 201 -18.31 23.32 -2.90
CA SER A 201 -18.55 23.42 -4.33
C SER A 201 -19.97 23.89 -4.65
N PHE A 202 -20.96 23.46 -3.88
CA PHE A 202 -22.36 23.88 -4.06
C PHE A 202 -22.57 25.34 -3.66
N MET A 203 -22.04 25.75 -2.51
CA MET A 203 -22.11 27.14 -2.04
C MET A 203 -21.42 28.10 -3.02
N ALA A 204 -20.23 27.75 -3.50
CA ALA A 204 -19.51 28.53 -4.50
C ALA A 204 -20.29 28.64 -5.83
N SER A 205 -21.04 27.60 -6.20
CA SER A 205 -21.88 27.64 -7.40
C SER A 205 -23.10 28.54 -7.21
N LEU A 206 -23.70 28.54 -6.01
CA LEU A 206 -24.82 29.43 -5.68
C LEU A 206 -24.39 30.90 -5.63
N GLU A 207 -23.28 31.23 -4.98
CA GLU A 207 -22.74 32.61 -4.93
C GLU A 207 -22.53 33.17 -6.34
N LYS A 208 -21.97 32.34 -7.24
CA LYS A 208 -21.77 32.73 -8.64
C LYS A 208 -23.08 33.01 -9.38
N THR A 209 -24.16 32.32 -9.06
CA THR A 209 -25.47 32.62 -9.66
C THR A 209 -26.02 33.96 -9.19
N PHE A 210 -25.85 34.32 -7.92
CA PHE A 210 -26.30 35.61 -7.40
C PHE A 210 -25.51 36.80 -7.92
N ASP A 211 -24.19 36.65 -8.12
CA ASP A 211 -23.35 37.72 -8.66
C ASP A 211 -23.59 37.96 -10.16
N SER A 212 -24.08 36.96 -10.89
CA SER A 212 -24.33 37.07 -12.33
C SER A 212 -25.58 37.88 -12.69
N ASP A 213 -26.51 38.07 -11.76
CA ASP A 213 -27.78 38.77 -12.00
C ASP A 213 -27.73 40.26 -11.63
N GLY A 214 -26.61 40.74 -11.07
CA GLY A 214 -26.47 42.11 -10.56
C GLY A 214 -26.05 43.18 -11.58
N GLU A 215 -25.71 42.80 -12.82
CA GLU A 215 -25.14 43.74 -13.81
C GLU A 215 -25.79 43.68 -15.20
N SER A 216 -27.07 43.28 -15.27
CA SER A 216 -27.93 43.59 -16.43
C SER A 216 -28.92 44.70 -16.05
N SER A 217 -28.53 45.94 -16.31
CA SER A 217 -29.47 47.05 -16.43
C SER A 217 -30.43 46.78 -17.59
N ILE A 218 -31.58 46.19 -17.32
CA ILE A 218 -32.68 46.06 -18.28
C ILE A 218 -33.91 46.68 -17.61
N ASP A 219 -34.12 47.93 -17.96
CA ASP A 219 -35.42 48.58 -17.92
C ASP A 219 -36.43 47.74 -18.73
N GLU A 220 -37.66 47.62 -18.21
CA GLU A 220 -38.88 47.18 -18.90
C GLU A 220 -38.99 45.66 -19.22
N ASP A 221 -39.74 44.91 -18.38
CA ASP A 221 -41.03 44.30 -18.75
C ASP A 221 -41.47 43.15 -17.81
N ASP A 222 -42.49 43.44 -17.01
CA ASP A 222 -43.14 42.63 -15.97
C ASP A 222 -43.91 41.36 -16.45
N GLU A 223 -43.68 40.86 -17.65
CA GLU A 223 -44.60 39.89 -18.29
C GLU A 223 -44.14 38.41 -18.27
N ILE A 224 -42.88 38.12 -17.91
CA ILE A 224 -42.31 36.76 -18.04
C ILE A 224 -42.49 35.90 -16.76
N SER A 225 -42.71 36.49 -15.58
CA SER A 225 -42.79 35.73 -14.32
C SER A 225 -44.05 34.87 -14.17
N GLY A 226 -45.13 35.18 -14.92
CA GLY A 226 -46.38 34.42 -14.89
C GLY A 226 -46.26 33.05 -15.55
N VAL A 227 -45.57 32.97 -16.69
CA VAL A 227 -45.51 31.74 -17.52
C VAL A 227 -44.72 30.62 -16.83
N LEU A 228 -43.60 30.96 -16.18
CA LEU A 228 -42.78 29.99 -15.45
C LEU A 228 -43.46 29.45 -14.20
N LYS A 229 -44.33 30.25 -13.56
CA LYS A 229 -45.07 29.84 -12.38
C LYS A 229 -46.18 28.85 -12.72
N GLU A 230 -46.94 29.10 -13.79
CA GLU A 230 -47.99 28.18 -14.26
C GLU A 230 -47.41 26.84 -14.74
N GLU A 231 -46.25 26.85 -15.41
CA GLU A 231 -45.60 25.62 -15.88
C GLU A 231 -45.08 24.77 -14.71
N TRP A 232 -44.54 25.40 -13.65
CA TRP A 232 -44.13 24.72 -12.43
C TRP A 232 -45.31 24.14 -11.66
N GLU A 233 -46.41 24.88 -11.52
CA GLU A 233 -47.63 24.41 -10.85
C GLU A 233 -48.27 23.22 -11.59
N ALA A 234 -48.34 23.27 -12.93
CA ALA A 234 -48.82 22.15 -13.75
C ALA A 234 -47.93 20.90 -13.67
N ARG A 235 -46.62 21.08 -13.47
CA ARG A 235 -45.66 19.96 -13.33
C ARG A 235 -45.79 19.28 -11.97
N ILE A 236 -46.05 20.04 -10.91
CA ILE A 236 -46.35 19.49 -9.57
C ILE A 236 -47.69 18.72 -9.59
N GLU A 237 -48.72 19.25 -10.26
CA GLU A 237 -50.02 18.59 -10.33
C GLU A 237 -49.95 17.26 -11.10
N LYS A 238 -49.20 17.20 -12.22
CA LYS A 238 -48.94 15.95 -12.96
C LYS A 238 -48.22 14.89 -12.12
N LEU A 239 -47.30 15.30 -11.24
CA LEU A 239 -46.58 14.36 -10.36
C LEU A 239 -47.48 13.81 -9.24
N ASN A 240 -48.42 14.61 -8.71
CA ASN A 240 -49.40 14.15 -7.74
C ASN A 240 -50.41 13.15 -8.34
N VAL A 241 -50.82 13.33 -9.60
CA VAL A 241 -51.75 12.41 -10.30
C VAL A 241 -51.14 11.02 -10.54
N ALA A 242 -49.81 10.93 -10.62
CA ALA A 242 -49.11 9.65 -10.78
C ALA A 242 -49.08 8.78 -9.51
N GLY A 243 -49.70 9.21 -8.42
CA GLY A 243 -49.76 8.46 -7.15
C GLY A 243 -48.41 8.36 -6.42
N VAL A 244 -47.39 9.09 -6.90
CA VAL A 244 -46.12 9.24 -6.18
C VAL A 244 -46.32 10.38 -5.20
N ASN A 245 -46.65 10.05 -3.95
CA ASN A 245 -46.73 11.04 -2.88
C ASN A 245 -45.30 11.45 -2.50
N ILE A 246 -44.66 12.24 -3.36
CA ILE A 246 -43.26 12.65 -3.23
C ILE A 246 -43.03 13.33 -1.87
N LYS A 247 -44.04 14.04 -1.35
CA LYS A 247 -43.97 14.62 0.00
C LYS A 247 -43.84 13.56 1.09
N GLU A 248 -44.64 12.50 1.03
CA GLU A 248 -44.59 11.41 2.00
C GLU A 248 -43.29 10.61 1.88
N GLN A 249 -42.81 10.38 0.66
CA GLN A 249 -41.55 9.69 0.40
C GLN A 249 -40.33 10.47 0.90
N VAL A 250 -40.34 11.80 0.74
CA VAL A 250 -39.29 12.68 1.26
C VAL A 250 -39.39 12.79 2.78
N GLU A 251 -40.58 12.92 3.36
CA GLU A 251 -40.76 12.91 4.82
C GLU A 251 -40.30 11.59 5.46
N GLU A 252 -40.52 10.45 4.80
CA GLU A 252 -40.11 9.14 5.28
C GLU A 252 -38.59 8.96 5.21
N GLN A 253 -37.95 9.42 4.12
CA GLN A 253 -36.48 9.46 4.01
C GLN A 253 -35.84 10.39 5.04
N VAL A 254 -36.42 11.56 5.30
CA VAL A 254 -35.92 12.48 6.33
C VAL A 254 -36.05 11.86 7.73
N LYS A 255 -37.16 11.16 8.02
CA LYS A 255 -37.35 10.46 9.30
C LYS A 255 -36.35 9.31 9.50
N GLU A 256 -35.97 8.60 8.44
CA GLU A 256 -34.97 7.52 8.50
C GLU A 256 -33.58 8.08 8.78
N ILE A 257 -33.17 9.14 8.07
CA ILE A 257 -31.88 9.82 8.28
C ILE A 257 -31.76 10.35 9.71
N VAL A 258 -32.79 11.02 10.21
CA VAL A 258 -32.79 11.56 11.59
C VAL A 258 -32.73 10.44 12.64
N ARG A 259 -33.36 9.28 12.38
CA ARG A 259 -33.31 8.14 13.31
C ARG A 259 -31.90 7.55 13.39
N ASP A 260 -31.24 7.37 12.25
CA ASP A 260 -29.89 6.83 12.19
C ASP A 260 -28.87 7.77 12.87
N GLU A 261 -29.03 9.09 12.72
CA GLU A 261 -28.15 10.07 13.34
C GLU A 261 -28.32 10.11 14.87
N VAL A 262 -29.55 10.02 15.37
CA VAL A 262 -29.85 9.93 16.82
C VAL A 262 -29.31 8.63 17.43
N ASP A 263 -29.42 7.50 16.73
CA ASP A 263 -28.90 6.21 17.22
C ASP A 263 -27.36 6.18 17.29
N VAL A 264 -26.68 6.89 16.38
CA VAL A 264 -25.22 7.04 16.41
C VAL A 264 -24.77 7.90 17.60
N GLU A 265 -25.43 9.03 17.83
CA GLU A 265 -25.17 9.89 19.00
C GLU A 265 -25.44 9.14 20.33
N PHE A 266 -26.54 8.39 20.41
CA PHE A 266 -26.88 7.64 21.62
C PHE A 266 -25.86 6.53 21.93
N LYS A 267 -25.33 5.84 20.91
CA LYS A 267 -24.25 4.86 21.09
C LYS A 267 -22.95 5.50 21.60
N LYS A 268 -22.57 6.67 21.08
CA LYS A 268 -21.40 7.42 21.58
C LYS A 268 -21.54 7.78 23.06
N ILE A 269 -22.74 8.18 23.50
CA ILE A 269 -23.00 8.50 24.92
C ILE A 269 -22.88 7.26 25.80
N ILE A 270 -23.42 6.12 25.38
CA ILE A 270 -23.31 4.86 26.14
C ILE A 270 -21.85 4.42 26.26
N GLU A 271 -21.08 4.53 25.19
CA GLU A 271 -19.67 4.13 25.17
C GLU A 271 -18.82 5.02 26.09
N LYS A 272 -19.06 6.34 26.03
CA LYS A 272 -18.41 7.31 26.94
C LYS A 272 -18.73 7.05 28.42
N ASN A 273 -19.96 6.65 28.74
CA ASN A 273 -20.33 6.33 30.13
C ASN A 273 -19.68 5.02 30.62
N LYS A 274 -19.41 4.05 29.74
CA LYS A 274 -18.69 2.81 30.14
C LYS A 274 -17.23 3.06 30.48
N GLU A 275 -16.58 4.03 29.83
CA GLU A 275 -15.19 4.40 30.12
C GLU A 275 -15.06 5.04 31.52
N VAL A 276 -16.03 5.87 31.92
CA VAL A 276 -16.05 6.51 33.24
C VAL A 276 -16.18 5.50 34.38
N ASP A 277 -16.96 4.43 34.18
CA ASP A 277 -17.15 3.38 35.20
C ASP A 277 -15.91 2.47 35.36
N THR A 278 -14.98 2.46 34.41
CA THR A 278 -13.73 1.66 34.50
C THR A 278 -12.58 2.39 35.20
N GLU A 279 -12.70 3.69 35.47
CA GLU A 279 -11.66 4.51 36.11
C GLU A 279 -11.88 4.74 37.62
N LEU A 280 -12.98 4.22 38.19
CA LEU A 280 -13.31 4.25 39.63
C LEU A 280 -13.04 2.91 40.30
#